data_AF-A0A7V6UA71-F1
#
_entry.id   AF-A0A7V6UA71-F1
#
_cell.length_a   1.000
_cell.length_b   1.000
_cell.length_c   1.000
_cell.angle_alpha   90.00
_cell.angle_beta   90.00
_cell.angle_gamma   90.00
#
_symmetry.space_group_name_H-M   'P 1'
#
loop_
_entity.id
_entity.type
_entity.pdbx_description
1 polymer ?
#
loop_
_entity_poly.entity_id
_entity_poly.type
_entity_poly.pdbx_seq_one_letter_code
_entity_poly.pdbx_strand_id
1 'polypeptide(L)'
;MGNLKIGDIVARKSYGYDIFFKVVDIQNNGKDEIATLKGITCRIQADAPASDLVVQPEEKVREYKNRVNIDYSEDLKSTCSFKKSLVLSKKQLFKRYAKG
;
A
#
# COMPACT_ATOMS: atom_id res chain seq x y z
N MET A 1 -27.95 -4.75 6.08
CA MET A 1 -26.72 -3.94 6.18
C MET A 1 -25.57 -4.92 6.12
N GLY A 2 -24.71 -4.80 5.10
CA GLY A 2 -23.63 -5.76 4.89
C GLY A 2 -22.66 -5.70 6.07
N ASN A 3 -22.49 -6.82 6.77
CA ASN A 3 -21.54 -6.93 7.88
C ASN A 3 -20.13 -6.72 7.33
N LEU A 4 -19.60 -5.51 7.47
CA LEU A 4 -18.18 -5.23 7.24
C LEU A 4 -17.38 -6.07 8.23
N LYS A 5 -16.38 -6.81 7.75
CA LYS A 5 -15.55 -7.65 8.60
C LYS A 5 -14.11 -7.20 8.60
N ILE A 6 -13.45 -7.45 9.72
CA ILE A 6 -12.01 -7.31 9.83
C ILE A 6 -11.37 -8.25 8.80
N GLY A 7 -10.49 -7.71 7.98
CA GLY A 7 -9.83 -8.42 6.89
C GLY A 7 -10.37 -8.11 5.49
N ASP A 8 -11.56 -7.51 5.38
CA ASP A 8 -12.13 -7.13 4.10
C ASP A 8 -11.28 -6.05 3.41
N ILE A 9 -11.28 -6.08 2.08
CA ILE A 9 -10.64 -5.05 1.27
C ILE A 9 -11.72 -4.10 0.77
N VAL A 10 -11.55 -2.84 1.12
CA VAL A 10 -12.50 -1.77 0.89
C VAL A 10 -11.87 -0.60 0.16
N ALA A 11 -12.70 0.19 -0.47
CA ALA A 11 -12.34 1.48 -1.02
C ALA A 11 -13.25 2.55 -0.42
N ARG A 12 -12.72 3.77 -0.27
CA ARG A 12 -13.47 4.90 0.29
C ARG A 12 -14.23 5.63 -0.80
N LYS A 13 -15.54 5.77 -0.63
CA LYS A 13 -16.40 6.48 -1.58
C LYS A 13 -16.10 7.99 -1.59
N SER A 14 -15.83 8.57 -0.42
CA SER A 14 -15.56 10.00 -0.26
C SER A 14 -14.28 10.47 -0.97
N TYR A 15 -13.35 9.55 -1.25
CA TYR A 15 -12.14 9.82 -2.03
C TYR A 15 -12.17 9.23 -3.44
N GLY A 16 -13.36 8.87 -3.94
CA GLY A 16 -13.53 8.43 -5.32
C GLY A 16 -12.93 7.06 -5.63
N TYR A 17 -12.80 6.18 -4.62
CA TYR A 17 -12.26 4.83 -4.77
C TYR A 17 -10.81 4.79 -5.27
N ASP A 18 -10.01 5.75 -4.81
CA ASP A 18 -8.61 5.97 -5.18
C ASP A 18 -7.68 4.85 -4.69
N ILE A 19 -7.73 4.55 -3.40
CA ILE A 19 -6.82 3.63 -2.73
C ILE A 19 -7.62 2.51 -2.07
N PHE A 20 -7.10 1.31 -2.19
CA PHE A 20 -7.65 0.14 -1.50
C PHE A 20 -7.03 0.01 -0.11
N PHE A 21 -7.89 -0.33 0.84
CA PHE A 21 -7.53 -0.51 2.23
C PHE A 21 -7.99 -1.86 2.73
N LYS A 22 -7.26 -2.41 3.69
CA LYS A 22 -7.69 -3.54 4.49
C LYS A 22 -8.28 -3.05 5.80
N VAL A 23 -9.45 -3.57 6.18
CA VAL A 23 -10.06 -3.30 7.48
C VAL A 23 -9.26 -4.03 8.56
N VAL A 24 -8.81 -3.28 9.56
CA VAL A 24 -7.98 -3.81 10.66
C VAL A 24 -8.74 -3.84 11.97
N ASP A 25 -9.61 -2.86 12.20
CA ASP A 25 -10.42 -2.76 13.40
C ASP A 25 -11.77 -2.12 13.04
N ILE A 26 -12.80 -2.45 13.81
CA ILE A 26 -14.15 -1.88 13.69
C ILE A 26 -14.63 -1.57 15.10
N GLN A 27 -14.79 -0.29 15.41
CA GLN A 27 -15.28 0.20 16.69
C GLN A 27 -16.73 0.66 16.54
N ASN A 28 -17.59 0.17 17.42
CA ASN A 28 -19.00 0.55 17.45
C ASN A 28 -19.26 1.37 18.72
N ASN A 29 -19.56 2.67 18.51
CA ASN A 29 -19.85 3.60 19.61
C ASN A 29 -21.36 3.78 19.85
N GLY A 30 -22.21 2.86 19.36
CA GLY A 30 -23.66 2.84 19.58
C GLY A 30 -24.48 3.72 18.63
N LYS A 31 -23.85 4.66 17.90
CA LYS A 31 -24.48 5.46 16.83
C LYS A 31 -23.89 5.18 15.45
N ASP A 32 -22.56 5.11 15.38
CA ASP A 32 -21.82 4.92 14.13
C ASP A 32 -20.75 3.84 14.32
N GLU A 33 -20.56 3.03 13.30
CA GLU A 33 -19.45 2.10 13.19
C GLU A 33 -18.29 2.79 12.48
N ILE A 34 -17.18 2.96 13.20
CA ILE A 34 -15.95 3.55 12.66
C ILE A 34 -14.96 2.42 12.45
N ALA A 35 -14.45 2.29 11.23
CA ALA A 35 -13.46 1.30 10.87
C ALA A 35 -12.08 1.94 10.73
N THR A 36 -11.07 1.28 11.29
CA THR A 36 -9.65 1.62 11.08
C THR A 36 -9.11 0.81 9.91
N LEU A 37 -8.50 1.53 8.97
CA LEU A 37 -8.10 1.05 7.66
C LEU A 37 -6.59 1.17 7.49
N LYS A 38 -5.97 0.16 6.86
CA LYS A 38 -4.56 0.22 6.43
C LYS A 38 -4.45 0.07 4.92
N GLY A 39 -3.70 0.95 4.28
CA GLY A 39 -3.46 0.89 2.83
C GLY A 39 -2.79 -0.43 2.44
N ILE A 40 -3.23 -1.05 1.34
CA ILE A 40 -2.65 -2.31 0.88
C ILE A 40 -1.35 -2.12 0.08
N THR A 41 -1.18 -0.96 -0.56
CA THR A 41 -0.01 -0.62 -1.37
C THR A 41 0.78 0.54 -0.82
N CYS A 42 0.13 1.43 -0.06
CA CYS A 42 0.74 2.62 0.52
C CYS A 42 0.83 2.47 2.03
N ARG A 43 1.91 3.01 2.63
CA ARG A 43 2.09 3.04 4.10
C ARG A 43 1.25 4.16 4.73
N ILE A 44 -0.07 3.99 4.65
CA ILE A 44 -1.06 4.94 5.17
C ILE A 44 -2.06 4.22 6.07
N GLN A 45 -2.58 4.94 7.05
CA GLN A 45 -3.66 4.52 7.93
C GLN A 45 -4.75 5.60 7.92
N ALA A 46 -6.01 5.18 7.95
CA ALA A 46 -7.14 6.09 7.95
C ALA A 46 -8.30 5.51 8.76
N ASP A 47 -9.11 6.37 9.35
CA ASP A 47 -10.37 6.00 9.97
C ASP A 47 -11.53 6.49 9.09
N ALA A 48 -12.59 5.70 8.99
CA ALA A 48 -13.76 6.03 8.19
C ALA A 48 -15.03 5.38 8.75
N PRO A 49 -16.20 6.02 8.60
CA PRO A 49 -17.47 5.39 8.95
C PRO A 49 -17.74 4.22 7.99
N ALA A 50 -18.36 3.14 8.47
CA ALA A 50 -18.70 1.98 7.65
C ALA A 50 -19.54 2.34 6.41
N SER A 51 -20.35 3.39 6.51
CA SER A 51 -21.15 3.94 5.40
C SER A 51 -20.33 4.51 4.23
N ASP A 52 -19.08 4.94 4.46
CA ASP A 52 -18.16 5.42 3.42
C ASP A 52 -17.42 4.27 2.71
N LEU A 53 -17.53 3.05 3.25
CA LEU A 53 -16.73 1.91 2.82
C LEU A 53 -17.51 1.01 1.87
N VAL A 54 -16.85 0.68 0.76
CA VAL A 54 -17.38 -0.24 -0.23
C VAL A 54 -16.40 -1.40 -0.38
N VAL A 55 -16.87 -2.60 -0.02
CA VAL A 55 -16.14 -3.85 -0.22
C VAL A 55 -15.89 -4.05 -1.71
N GLN A 56 -14.63 -4.29 -2.06
CA GLN A 56 -14.23 -4.54 -3.44
C GLN A 56 -14.19 -6.04 -3.72
N PRO A 57 -14.62 -6.47 -4.93
CA PRO A 57 -14.49 -7.85 -5.35
C PRO A 57 -13.02 -8.21 -5.51
N GLU A 58 -12.69 -9.49 -5.26
CA GLU A 58 -11.32 -9.99 -5.29
C GLU A 58 -10.64 -9.76 -6.65
N GLU A 59 -11.40 -9.84 -7.75
CA GLU A 59 -10.92 -9.59 -9.11
C GLU A 59 -10.31 -8.18 -9.26
N LYS A 60 -11.03 -7.14 -8.78
CA LYS A 60 -10.53 -5.76 -8.81
C LYS A 60 -9.31 -5.57 -7.93
N VAL A 61 -9.29 -6.21 -6.76
CA VAL A 61 -8.14 -6.16 -5.85
C VAL A 61 -6.90 -6.76 -6.53
N ARG A 62 -7.05 -7.88 -7.23
CA ARG A 62 -5.96 -8.53 -7.95
C ARG A 62 -5.44 -7.63 -9.08
N GLU A 63 -6.33 -7.03 -9.85
CA GLU A 63 -5.94 -6.08 -10.91
C GLU A 63 -5.15 -4.89 -10.35
N TYR A 64 -5.65 -4.29 -9.26
CA TYR A 64 -4.99 -3.17 -8.59
C TYR A 64 -3.57 -3.52 -8.11
N LYS A 65 -3.40 -4.68 -7.46
CA LYS A 65 -2.08 -5.16 -7.03
C LYS A 65 -1.13 -5.37 -8.21
N ASN A 66 -1.62 -5.94 -9.31
CA ASN A 66 -0.80 -6.18 -10.50
C ASN A 66 -0.33 -4.86 -11.10
N ARG A 67 -1.22 -3.88 -11.24
CA ARG A 67 -0.91 -2.54 -11.76
C ARG A 67 0.20 -1.87 -10.95
N VAL A 68 0.00 -1.80 -9.64
CA VAL A 68 0.95 -1.16 -8.73
C VAL A 68 2.32 -1.86 -8.74
N ASN A 69 2.36 -3.19 -8.84
CA ASN A 69 3.62 -3.93 -8.95
C ASN A 69 4.38 -3.65 -10.26
N ILE A 70 3.65 -3.47 -11.38
CA ILE A 70 4.25 -3.11 -12.67
C ILE A 70 4.88 -1.73 -12.55
N ASP A 71 4.13 -0.75 -12.04
CA ASP A 71 4.59 0.64 -11.86
C ASP A 71 5.88 0.68 -11.03
N TYR A 72 5.91 -0.02 -9.88
CA TYR A 72 7.13 -0.12 -9.06
C TYR A 72 8.32 -0.75 -9.83
N SER A 73 8.07 -1.77 -10.65
CA SER A 73 9.14 -2.43 -11.41
C SER A 73 9.72 -1.53 -12.49
N GLU A 74 8.92 -0.66 -13.10
CA GLU A 74 9.33 0.32 -14.10
C GLU A 74 10.11 1.46 -13.44
N ASP A 75 9.62 1.97 -12.32
CA ASP A 75 10.31 2.98 -11.51
C ASP A 75 11.68 2.50 -11.03
N LEU A 76 11.78 1.22 -10.64
CA LEU A 76 13.06 0.62 -10.25
C LEU A 76 14.00 0.44 -11.44
N LYS A 77 13.50 0.06 -12.63
CA LYS A 77 14.33 -0.04 -13.84
C LYS A 77 14.87 1.34 -14.25
N SER A 78 14.05 2.38 -14.15
CA SER A 78 14.44 3.75 -14.50
C SER A 78 15.51 4.28 -13.54
N THR A 79 15.34 4.11 -12.23
CA THR A 79 16.33 4.55 -11.23
C THR A 79 17.58 3.68 -11.20
N CYS A 80 17.48 2.37 -11.40
CA CYS A 80 18.63 1.46 -11.34
C CYS A 80 19.55 1.60 -12.56
N SER A 81 19.01 1.95 -13.74
CA SER A 81 19.83 2.31 -14.91
C SER A 81 20.78 3.49 -14.59
N PHE A 82 20.32 4.46 -13.81
CA PHE A 82 21.12 5.60 -13.35
C PHE A 82 22.17 5.25 -12.28
N LYS A 83 21.98 4.18 -11.50
CA LYS A 83 22.90 3.77 -10.40
C LYS A 83 23.96 2.75 -10.82
N LYS A 84 23.95 2.25 -12.06
CA LYS A 84 24.98 1.31 -12.54
C LYS A 84 26.40 1.89 -12.45
N SER A 85 26.54 3.21 -12.52
CA SER A 85 27.80 3.95 -12.36
C SER A 85 28.26 4.14 -10.91
N LEU A 86 27.36 4.01 -9.92
CA LEU A 86 27.65 4.28 -8.50
C LEU A 86 28.00 3.03 -7.69
N VAL A 87 27.92 1.84 -8.29
CA VAL A 87 28.34 0.59 -7.65
C VAL A 87 29.87 0.51 -7.69
N LEU A 88 30.52 0.96 -6.61
CA LEU A 88 31.96 0.76 -6.44
C LEU A 88 32.27 -0.74 -6.41
N SER A 89 33.32 -1.12 -7.14
CA SER A 89 33.83 -2.48 -7.11
C SER A 89 34.19 -2.89 -5.68
N LYS A 90 33.99 -4.17 -5.31
CA LYS A 90 34.40 -4.73 -4.01
C LYS A 90 35.85 -4.39 -3.66
N LYS A 91 36.74 -4.33 -4.67
CA LYS A 91 38.15 -3.91 -4.50
C LYS A 91 38.28 -2.43 -4.08
N GLN A 92 37.46 -1.55 -4.64
CA GLN A 92 37.44 -0.12 -4.29
C GLN A 92 36.86 0.12 -2.90
N LEU A 93 35.82 -0.63 -2.51
CA LEU A 93 35.27 -0.57 -1.16
C LEU A 93 36.31 -1.01 -0.13
N PHE A 94 36.93 -2.18 -0.31
CA PHE A 94 37.94 -2.70 0.62
C PHE A 94 39.13 -1.73 0.81
N LYS A 95 39.57 -1.06 -0.27
CA LYS A 95 40.64 -0.06 -0.23
C LYS A 95 40.27 1.22 0.54
N ARG A 96 38.98 1.54 0.66
CA ARG A 96 38.48 2.68 1.47
C ARG A 96 38.39 2.31 2.95
N TYR A 97 37.94 1.10 3.26
CA TYR A 97 37.83 0.62 4.65
C TYR A 97 39.18 0.30 5.30
N ALA A 98 40.19 -0.09 4.51
CA ALA A 98 41.53 -0.43 5.02
C ALA A 98 42.46 0.78 5.27
N LYS A 99 41.98 2.03 5.10
CA LYS A 99 42.74 3.27 5.32
C LYS A 99 42.26 4.08 6.53
N GLY A 100 41.41 3.50 7.38
CA GLY A 100 41.01 4.05 8.67
C GLY A 100 41.84 3.46 9.79
#